data_AF-A0A942CX33-F1
#
_entry.id   AF-A0A942CX33-F1
#
_cell.length_a   1.000
_cell.length_b   1.000
_cell.length_c   1.000
_cell.angle_alpha   90.00
_cell.angle_beta   90.00
_cell.angle_gamma   90.00
#
_symmetry.space_group_name_H-M   'P 1'
#
loop_
_entity.id
_entity.type
_entity.pdbx_description
1 polymer ?
#
loop_
_entity_poly.entity_id
_entity_poly.type
_entity_poly.pdbx_seq_one_letter_code
_entity_poly.pdbx_strand_id
1 'polypeptide(L)'
;MSQSWGRARFAGKWPSRKPWWSIAVIMTAILSVGLIGDFCRAFTWTPLQRYYAGIYTTTGDYHSARHVHPYDVLVLVTPTGDRLAVDGDVVEERENSFVLSTQAIKSGALRLEWQHKLFENARLHALLRHQIYQNRSLFVLSKWAWIGALLILFGGLLVAIPKDLGRRRRLRHGRRLKGPELVTVSQFNRRNKSDGVGFSQEQDLLNRFKESARSVRIPRRIESSHILIMGDTGTGKSALIRQLLIEIERRGESAIVYDPALEYIPQFLNPSRGDVVLNPLDQRMPYWTPGAELRHDAEALTLAASLFTDRHNENPFFVEG
;
A
#
# COMPACT_ATOMS: atom_id res chain seq x y z
N MET A 1 -17.25 -18.45 -12.49
CA MET A 1 -16.18 -17.45 -12.71
C MET A 1 -16.08 -17.20 -14.21
N SER A 2 -16.36 -16.00 -14.69
CA SER A 2 -16.22 -15.68 -16.13
C SER A 2 -14.74 -15.66 -16.49
N GLN A 3 -14.23 -16.76 -17.05
CA GLN A 3 -12.89 -16.77 -17.62
C GLN A 3 -12.92 -16.00 -18.94
N SER A 4 -12.52 -14.72 -18.91
CA SER A 4 -12.29 -13.95 -20.13
C SER A 4 -11.04 -14.52 -20.82
N TRP A 5 -11.24 -15.46 -21.73
CA TRP A 5 -10.18 -15.93 -22.61
C TRP A 5 -9.88 -14.85 -23.66
N GLY A 6 -8.61 -14.47 -23.75
CA GLY A 6 -8.14 -13.43 -24.66
C GLY A 6 -7.04 -12.57 -24.06
N ARG A 7 -6.30 -11.85 -24.91
CA ARG A 7 -5.39 -10.79 -24.44
C ARG A 7 -6.25 -9.77 -23.66
N ALA A 8 -5.95 -9.52 -22.38
CA ALA A 8 -6.61 -8.45 -21.62
C ALA A 8 -6.61 -7.16 -22.47
N ARG A 9 -7.64 -6.30 -22.38
CA ARG A 9 -7.75 -5.05 -23.19
C ARG A 9 -6.52 -4.12 -23.12
N PHE A 10 -5.60 -4.37 -22.18
CA PHE A 10 -4.35 -3.64 -21.98
C PHE A 10 -3.09 -4.45 -22.35
N ALA A 11 -3.21 -5.60 -23.00
CA ALA A 11 -2.06 -6.37 -23.49
C ALA A 11 -1.35 -5.57 -24.60
N GLY A 12 -0.05 -5.32 -24.42
CA GLY A 12 0.75 -4.49 -25.31
C GLY A 12 0.82 -3.00 -24.92
N LYS A 13 -0.05 -2.51 -24.02
CA LYS A 13 0.06 -1.16 -23.47
C LYS A 13 1.06 -1.14 -22.31
N TRP A 14 2.26 -0.65 -22.58
CA TRP A 14 3.28 -0.47 -21.56
C TRP A 14 3.04 0.82 -20.76
N PRO A 15 3.30 0.82 -19.43
CA PRO A 15 3.31 2.06 -18.68
C PRO A 15 4.39 2.99 -19.24
N SER A 16 4.08 4.28 -19.29
CA SER A 16 5.04 5.32 -19.69
C SER A 16 6.36 5.17 -18.92
N ARG A 17 7.48 5.41 -19.61
CA ARG A 17 8.84 5.42 -19.02
C ARG A 17 9.04 6.60 -18.07
N LYS A 18 8.26 7.67 -18.22
CA LYS A 18 8.36 8.89 -17.40
C LYS A 18 7.79 8.64 -15.99
N PRO A 19 8.42 9.18 -14.92
CA PRO A 19 7.97 9.04 -13.53
C PRO A 19 6.79 9.96 -13.24
N TRP A 20 5.64 9.66 -13.85
CA TRP A 20 4.46 10.53 -13.78
C TRP A 20 3.93 10.71 -12.35
N TRP A 21 4.13 9.74 -11.44
CA TRP A 21 3.71 9.92 -10.06
C TRP A 21 4.58 10.94 -9.34
N SER A 22 5.91 10.85 -9.47
CA SER A 22 6.81 11.86 -8.91
C SER A 22 6.58 13.24 -9.54
N ILE A 23 6.39 13.32 -10.86
CA ILE A 23 6.09 14.59 -11.55
C ILE A 23 4.78 15.19 -11.03
N ALA A 24 3.73 14.38 -10.90
CA ALA A 24 2.45 14.85 -10.38
C ALA A 24 2.58 15.40 -8.95
N VAL A 25 3.32 14.72 -8.07
CA VAL A 25 3.55 15.20 -6.69
C VAL A 25 4.31 16.52 -6.68
N ILE A 26 5.34 16.69 -7.51
CA ILE A 26 6.09 17.94 -7.61
C ILE A 26 5.17 19.08 -8.09
N MET A 27 4.37 18.83 -9.13
CA MET A 27 3.41 19.82 -9.65
C MET A 27 2.37 20.20 -8.58
N THR A 28 1.83 19.22 -7.87
CA THR A 28 0.89 19.48 -6.76
C THR A 28 1.55 20.26 -5.63
N ALA A 29 2.81 19.96 -5.30
CA ALA A 29 3.55 20.71 -4.28
C ALA A 29 3.75 22.18 -4.70
N ILE A 30 4.13 22.43 -5.95
CA ILE A 30 4.28 23.81 -6.48
C ILE A 30 2.95 24.56 -6.44
N LEU A 31 1.86 23.94 -6.92
CA LEU A 31 0.53 24.54 -6.89
C LEU A 31 0.06 24.82 -5.45
N SER A 32 0.43 23.95 -4.50
CA SER A 32 0.08 24.14 -3.09
C SER A 32 0.77 25.34 -2.45
N VAL A 33 1.98 25.71 -2.89
CA VAL A 33 2.65 26.94 -2.40
C VAL A 33 1.80 28.17 -2.71
N GLY A 34 1.25 28.24 -3.92
CA GLY A 34 0.37 29.34 -4.33
C GLY A 34 -0.92 29.37 -3.53
N LEU A 35 -1.66 28.25 -3.50
CA LEU A 35 -2.95 28.17 -2.80
C LEU A 35 -2.83 28.41 -1.29
N ILE A 36 -1.84 27.78 -0.63
CA ILE A 36 -1.62 27.97 0.80
C ILE A 36 -1.06 29.38 1.06
N GLY A 37 -0.24 29.91 0.14
CA GLY A 37 0.27 31.28 0.20
C GLY A 37 -0.85 32.31 0.15
N ASP A 38 -1.78 32.20 -0.79
CA ASP A 38 -2.94 33.07 -0.92
C ASP A 38 -3.87 32.97 0.28
N PHE A 39 -4.10 31.74 0.77
CA PHE A 39 -4.86 31.51 1.99
C PHE A 39 -4.18 32.16 3.21
N CYS A 40 -2.89 31.92 3.42
CA CYS A 40 -2.15 32.56 4.51
C CYS A 40 -2.17 34.08 4.39
N ARG A 41 -2.04 34.63 3.18
CA ARG A 41 -2.12 36.07 2.92
C ARG A 41 -3.49 36.64 3.28
N ALA A 42 -4.58 35.96 2.93
CA ALA A 42 -5.94 36.38 3.23
C ALA A 42 -6.33 36.30 4.73
N PHE A 43 -5.67 35.44 5.52
CA PHE A 43 -6.01 35.27 6.94
C PHE A 43 -5.00 35.86 7.92
N THR A 44 -3.72 35.95 7.57
CA THR A 44 -2.66 36.35 8.52
C THR A 44 -2.04 37.70 8.24
N TRP A 45 -2.13 38.21 7.00
CA TRP A 45 -1.53 39.51 6.67
C TRP A 45 -2.51 40.63 6.96
N THR A 46 -1.96 41.76 7.40
CA THR A 46 -2.74 42.98 7.60
C THR A 46 -3.16 43.58 6.25
N PRO A 47 -4.19 44.44 6.22
CA PRO A 47 -4.65 45.07 4.99
C PRO A 47 -3.56 45.85 4.24
N LEU A 48 -2.71 46.60 4.95
CA LEU A 48 -1.58 47.31 4.32
C LEU A 48 -0.50 46.35 3.83
N GLN A 49 -0.20 45.28 4.58
CA GLN A 49 0.76 44.26 4.12
C GLN A 49 0.31 43.60 2.82
N ARG A 50 -1.01 43.45 2.59
CA ARG A 50 -1.55 42.90 1.34
C ARG A 50 -1.42 43.88 0.18
N TYR A 51 -1.72 45.16 0.39
CA TYR A 51 -1.60 46.20 -0.63
C TYR A 51 -0.14 46.40 -1.06
N TYR A 52 0.75 46.61 -0.09
CA TYR A 52 2.16 46.89 -0.37
C TYR A 52 2.97 45.65 -0.77
N ALA A 53 2.39 44.44 -0.78
CA ALA A 53 3.11 43.21 -1.12
C ALA A 53 3.80 43.28 -2.49
N GLY A 54 3.07 43.74 -3.51
CA GLY A 54 3.60 43.87 -4.87
C GLY A 54 4.73 44.89 -4.94
N ILE A 55 4.50 46.07 -4.34
CA ILE A 55 5.49 47.17 -4.28
C ILE A 55 6.73 46.73 -3.50
N TYR A 56 6.57 45.97 -2.42
CA TYR A 56 7.68 45.45 -1.62
C TYR A 56 8.54 44.46 -2.41
N THR A 57 7.92 43.59 -3.22
CA THR A 57 8.66 42.66 -4.07
C THR A 57 9.44 43.35 -5.20
N THR A 58 8.86 44.36 -5.85
CA THR A 58 9.50 45.07 -6.96
C THR A 58 10.61 46.01 -6.48
N THR A 59 10.39 46.69 -5.36
CA THR A 59 11.41 47.58 -4.74
C THR A 59 12.56 46.83 -4.09
N GLY A 60 12.35 45.55 -3.74
CA GLY A 60 13.37 44.67 -3.17
C GLY A 60 14.31 44.03 -4.19
N ASP A 61 14.06 44.22 -5.49
CA ASP A 61 14.97 43.73 -6.54
C ASP A 61 16.27 44.53 -6.52
N TYR A 62 17.38 43.83 -6.32
CA TYR A 62 18.72 44.40 -6.26
C TYR A 62 19.07 45.17 -7.54
N HIS A 63 18.60 44.70 -8.70
CA HIS A 63 18.87 45.34 -9.99
C HIS A 63 18.19 46.71 -10.12
N SER A 64 17.07 46.91 -9.44
CA SER A 64 16.29 48.16 -9.51
C SER A 64 16.41 49.02 -8.26
N ALA A 65 17.27 48.66 -7.30
CA ALA A 65 17.33 49.30 -5.99
C ALA A 65 17.61 50.81 -6.03
N ARG A 66 18.35 51.31 -7.03
CA ARG A 66 18.69 52.73 -7.19
C ARG A 66 17.74 53.52 -8.11
N HIS A 67 16.75 52.87 -8.72
CA HIS A 67 15.80 53.58 -9.57
C HIS A 67 14.83 54.40 -8.73
N VAL A 68 14.51 55.59 -9.25
CA VAL A 68 13.49 56.48 -8.70
C VAL A 68 12.22 56.27 -9.51
N HIS A 69 11.18 55.78 -8.85
CA HIS A 69 9.86 55.57 -9.46
C HIS A 69 8.77 56.26 -8.64
N PRO A 70 7.70 56.74 -9.30
CA PRO A 70 6.52 57.24 -8.60
C PRO A 70 5.76 56.05 -8.00
N TYR A 71 5.46 56.12 -6.70
CA TYR A 71 4.62 55.15 -6.02
C TYR A 71 3.47 55.84 -5.30
N ASP A 72 2.33 55.16 -5.29
CA ASP A 72 1.19 55.48 -4.45
C ASP A 72 1.44 55.01 -3.02
N VAL A 73 1.64 55.96 -2.11
CA VAL A 73 1.77 55.68 -0.69
C VAL A 73 0.63 56.33 0.09
N LEU A 74 0.08 55.56 1.02
CA LEU A 74 -0.93 55.99 1.97
C LEU A 74 -0.26 56.72 3.13
N VAL A 75 -0.60 57.99 3.29
CA VAL A 75 -0.04 58.89 4.31
C VAL A 75 -1.13 59.28 5.30
N LEU A 76 -0.79 59.24 6.58
CA LEU A 76 -1.60 59.74 7.68
C LEU A 76 -1.26 61.22 7.90
N VAL A 77 -2.24 62.10 7.69
CA VAL A 77 -2.09 63.53 7.94
C VAL A 77 -2.42 63.79 9.40
N THR A 78 -1.41 64.22 10.17
CA THR A 78 -1.57 64.62 11.57
C THR A 78 -1.16 66.08 11.76
N PRO A 79 -1.63 66.79 12.80
CA PRO A 79 -1.26 68.18 13.06
C PRO A 79 0.25 68.40 13.24
N THR A 80 0.99 67.34 13.59
CA THR A 80 2.44 67.34 13.83
C THR A 80 3.28 66.99 12.59
N GLY A 81 2.63 66.68 11.46
CA GLY A 81 3.26 66.34 10.19
C GLY A 81 2.78 65.02 9.58
N ASP A 82 3.06 64.88 8.28
CA ASP A 82 2.70 63.72 7.46
C ASP A 82 3.63 62.52 7.74
N ARG A 83 3.05 61.35 7.99
CA ARG A 83 3.80 60.08 8.13
C ARG A 83 3.13 58.95 7.35
N LEU A 84 3.89 57.92 6.98
CA LEU A 84 3.32 56.73 6.35
C LEU A 84 2.31 56.05 7.29
N ALA A 85 1.18 55.61 6.75
CA ALA A 85 0.18 54.88 7.53
C ALA A 85 0.73 53.52 7.98
N VAL A 86 0.50 53.17 9.25
CA VAL A 86 0.88 51.88 9.85
C VAL A 86 -0.39 51.04 10.07
N ASP A 87 -0.26 49.72 10.22
CA ASP A 87 -1.37 48.79 10.40
C ASP A 87 -2.37 49.18 11.50
N GLY A 88 -1.92 49.83 12.58
CA GLY A 88 -2.80 50.30 13.65
C GLY A 88 -3.64 51.54 13.31
N ASP A 89 -3.29 52.26 12.25
CA ASP A 89 -3.93 53.53 11.89
C ASP A 89 -5.07 53.37 10.88
N VAL A 90 -5.24 52.17 10.31
CA VAL A 90 -6.18 51.91 9.21
C VAL A 90 -7.11 50.74 9.49
N VAL A 91 -8.33 50.82 8.96
CA VAL A 91 -9.30 49.73 8.87
C VAL A 91 -9.73 49.62 7.40
N GLU A 92 -9.79 48.39 6.89
CA GLU A 92 -10.22 48.12 5.51
C GLU A 92 -11.75 48.05 5.43
N GLU A 93 -12.37 48.92 4.61
CA GLU A 93 -13.84 48.98 4.44
C GLU A 93 -14.30 48.20 3.21
N ARG A 94 -13.52 48.26 2.13
CA ARG A 94 -13.59 47.42 0.91
C ARG A 94 -12.17 47.16 0.43
N GLU A 95 -11.99 46.16 -0.44
CA GLU A 95 -10.68 45.77 -0.98
C GLU A 95 -9.90 46.98 -1.51
N ASN A 96 -8.74 47.27 -0.89
CA ASN A 96 -7.87 48.43 -1.15
C ASN A 96 -8.46 49.83 -0.82
N SER A 97 -9.54 49.91 -0.04
CA SER A 97 -10.07 51.17 0.51
C SER A 97 -9.91 51.19 2.04
N PHE A 98 -9.17 52.19 2.51
CA PHE A 98 -8.76 52.30 3.91
C PHE A 98 -9.44 53.50 4.57
N VAL A 99 -10.05 53.26 5.72
CA VAL A 99 -10.65 54.27 6.59
C VAL A 99 -9.81 54.39 7.86
N LEU A 100 -9.86 55.56 8.50
CA LEU A 100 -9.17 55.80 9.77
C LEU A 100 -9.64 54.82 10.84
N SER A 101 -8.69 54.20 11.53
CA SER A 101 -9.01 53.39 12.71
C SER A 101 -9.51 54.28 13.86
N THR A 102 -10.35 53.73 14.73
CA THR A 102 -10.81 54.43 15.95
C THR A 102 -9.64 54.80 16.87
N GLN A 103 -8.50 54.11 16.75
CA GLN A 103 -7.25 54.41 17.47
C GLN A 103 -6.52 55.61 16.87
N ALA A 104 -6.50 55.75 15.54
CA ALA A 104 -5.93 56.91 14.84
C ALA A 104 -6.74 58.19 15.10
N ILE A 105 -8.07 58.08 15.14
CA ILE A 105 -8.93 59.23 15.46
C ILE A 105 -8.65 59.74 16.88
N LYS A 106 -8.46 58.82 17.85
CA LYS A 106 -8.11 59.17 19.23
C LYS A 106 -6.71 59.78 19.38
N SER A 107 -5.78 59.44 18.50
CA SER A 107 -4.42 60.02 18.51
C SER A 107 -4.32 61.35 17.75
N GLY A 108 -5.44 61.89 17.26
CA GLY A 108 -5.50 63.19 16.60
C GLY A 108 -5.24 63.15 15.09
N ALA A 109 -5.42 62.00 14.43
CA ALA A 109 -5.31 61.90 12.98
C ALA A 109 -6.49 62.61 12.28
N LEU A 110 -6.17 63.39 11.24
CA LEU A 110 -7.16 64.19 10.52
C LEU A 110 -7.78 63.43 9.35
N ARG A 111 -6.94 62.84 8.49
CA ARG A 111 -7.37 62.05 7.31
C ARG A 111 -6.27 61.11 6.80
N LEU A 112 -6.69 60.10 6.04
CA LEU A 112 -5.82 59.28 5.21
C LEU A 112 -5.83 59.84 3.79
N GLU A 113 -4.66 60.00 3.20
CA GLU A 113 -4.52 60.57 1.85
C GLU A 113 -3.52 59.74 1.03
N TRP A 114 -3.91 59.41 -0.20
CA TRP A 114 -3.02 58.80 -1.18
C TRP A 114 -2.14 59.89 -1.78
N GLN A 115 -0.83 59.77 -1.58
CA GLN A 115 0.13 60.72 -2.12
C GLN A 115 1.01 60.03 -3.17
N HIS A 116 1.00 60.59 -4.38
CA HIS A 116 1.93 60.21 -5.45
C HIS A 116 3.29 60.86 -5.19
N LYS A 117 4.27 60.07 -4.74
CA LYS A 117 5.61 60.57 -4.43
C LYS A 117 6.69 59.76 -5.12
N LEU A 118 7.74 60.45 -5.56
CA LEU A 118 8.94 59.84 -6.13
C LEU A 118 9.78 59.28 -4.97
N PHE A 119 10.00 57.98 -4.99
CA PHE A 119 10.90 57.33 -4.04
C PHE A 119 12.01 56.57 -4.76
N GLU A 120 13.19 56.59 -4.15
CA GLU A 120 14.25 55.64 -4.47
C GLU A 120 13.84 54.26 -3.93
N ASN A 121 13.87 53.23 -4.79
CA ASN A 121 13.41 51.88 -4.46
C ASN A 121 14.02 51.31 -3.18
N ALA A 122 15.33 51.49 -2.97
CA ALA A 122 16.03 51.04 -1.76
C ALA A 122 15.49 51.70 -0.49
N ARG A 123 15.20 53.02 -0.55
CA ARG A 123 14.66 53.77 0.60
C ARG A 123 13.23 53.35 0.91
N LEU A 124 12.39 53.22 -0.12
CA LEU A 124 11.01 52.76 0.05
C LEU A 124 10.96 51.34 0.60
N HIS A 125 11.81 50.44 0.09
CA HIS A 125 11.89 49.07 0.57
C HIS A 125 12.30 49.01 2.05
N ALA A 126 13.28 49.82 2.48
CA ALA A 126 13.68 49.91 3.88
C ALA A 126 12.55 50.46 4.77
N LEU A 127 11.81 51.48 4.31
CA LEU A 127 10.68 52.05 5.03
C LEU A 127 9.54 51.04 5.19
N LEU A 128 9.13 50.37 4.10
CA LEU A 128 8.09 49.35 4.13
C LEU A 128 8.51 48.17 5.03
N ARG A 129 9.78 47.76 4.95
CA ARG A 129 10.32 46.68 5.78
C ARG A 129 10.21 46.99 7.26
N HIS A 130 10.59 48.19 7.67
CA HIS A 130 10.58 48.59 9.07
C HIS A 130 9.16 48.89 9.58
N GLN A 131 8.39 49.69 8.85
CA GLN A 131 7.11 50.24 9.32
C GLN A 131 5.91 49.31 9.10
N ILE A 132 5.90 48.52 8.02
CA ILE A 132 4.75 47.66 7.66
C ILE A 132 5.04 46.19 7.96
N TYR A 133 6.24 45.71 7.59
CA TYR A 133 6.61 44.29 7.75
C TYR A 133 7.38 43.98 9.04
N GLN A 134 7.59 44.96 9.93
CA GLN A 134 8.25 44.78 11.24
C GLN A 134 9.61 44.06 11.14
N ASN A 135 10.41 44.38 10.11
CA ASN A 135 11.68 43.76 9.75
C ASN A 135 11.62 42.26 9.35
N ARG A 136 10.43 41.68 9.20
CA ARG A 136 10.25 40.29 8.74
C ARG A 136 10.30 40.24 7.21
N SER A 137 10.92 39.18 6.67
CA SER A 137 10.91 38.93 5.23
C SER A 137 9.61 38.27 4.79
N LEU A 138 9.26 38.41 3.50
CA LEU A 138 8.11 37.73 2.91
C LEU A 138 8.21 36.20 3.06
N PHE A 139 9.43 35.63 3.05
CA PHE A 139 9.64 34.20 3.31
C PHE A 139 9.20 33.78 4.71
N VAL A 140 9.44 34.62 5.73
CA VAL A 140 9.03 34.34 7.11
C VAL A 140 7.51 34.48 7.26
N LEU A 141 6.90 35.45 6.56
CA LEU A 141 5.44 35.63 6.51
C LEU A 141 4.75 34.45 5.82
N SER A 142 5.34 33.91 4.75
CA SER A 142 4.83 32.75 4.00
C SER A 142 5.39 31.41 4.48
N LYS A 143 6.00 31.34 5.69
CA LYS A 143 6.66 30.12 6.18
C LYS A 143 5.74 28.91 6.20
N TRP A 144 4.46 29.11 6.53
CA TRP A 144 3.46 28.05 6.62
C TRP A 144 3.08 27.50 5.24
N ALA A 145 3.11 28.33 4.20
CA ALA A 145 2.94 27.88 2.82
C ALA A 145 4.08 26.97 2.38
N TRP A 146 5.33 27.34 2.71
CA TRP A 146 6.51 26.53 2.42
C TRP A 146 6.53 25.21 3.20
N ILE A 147 6.21 25.25 4.50
CA ILE A 147 6.11 24.04 5.34
C ILE A 147 5.03 23.10 4.80
N GLY A 148 3.84 23.63 4.46
CA GLY A 148 2.74 22.83 3.91
C GLY A 148 3.12 22.17 2.58
N ALA A 149 3.74 22.92 1.66
CA ALA A 149 4.21 22.38 0.40
C ALA A 149 5.30 21.31 0.56
N LEU A 150 6.20 21.49 1.53
CA LEU A 150 7.25 20.52 1.84
C LEU A 150 6.65 19.22 2.40
N LEU A 151 5.65 19.31 3.29
CA LEU A 151 4.92 18.13 3.78
C LEU A 151 4.20 17.37 2.66
N ILE A 152 3.54 18.09 1.74
CA ILE A 152 2.88 17.49 0.57
C ILE A 152 3.90 16.81 -0.34
N LEU A 153 5.06 17.45 -0.57
CA LEU A 153 6.14 16.90 -1.38
C LEU A 153 6.71 15.61 -0.77
N PHE A 154 7.11 15.64 0.49
CA PHE A 154 7.71 14.48 1.17
C PHE A 154 6.70 13.34 1.33
N GLY A 155 5.49 13.63 1.83
CA GLY A 155 4.43 12.64 1.98
C GLY A 155 4.01 12.04 0.63
N GLY A 156 3.90 12.87 -0.41
CA GLY A 156 3.60 12.43 -1.76
C GLY A 156 4.71 11.56 -2.36
N LEU A 157 5.99 11.93 -2.18
CA LEU A 157 7.13 11.18 -2.69
C LEU A 157 7.26 9.80 -2.04
N LEU A 158 6.96 9.66 -0.74
CA LEU A 158 6.93 8.36 -0.06
C LEU A 158 5.97 7.36 -0.73
N VAL A 159 4.87 7.85 -1.32
CA VAL A 159 3.89 7.02 -2.04
C VAL A 159 4.23 6.91 -3.53
N ALA A 160 4.72 7.99 -4.15
CA ALA A 160 4.99 8.05 -5.58
C ALA A 160 6.22 7.21 -5.98
N ILE A 161 7.29 7.25 -5.19
CA ILE A 161 8.54 6.55 -5.49
C ILE A 161 8.32 5.03 -5.63
N PRO A 162 7.68 4.32 -4.66
CA PRO A 162 7.40 2.88 -4.81
C PRO A 162 6.54 2.56 -6.03
N LYS A 163 5.57 3.42 -6.38
CA LYS A 163 4.71 3.24 -7.57
C LYS A 163 5.52 3.35 -8.86
N ASP A 164 6.40 4.34 -8.96
CA ASP A 164 7.27 4.53 -10.12
C ASP A 164 8.36 3.45 -10.21
N LEU A 165 8.92 3.01 -9.08
CA LEU A 165 9.83 1.85 -9.04
C LEU A 165 9.11 0.58 -9.49
N GLY A 166 7.87 0.35 -9.06
CA GLY A 166 7.05 -0.77 -9.50
C GLY A 166 6.82 -0.77 -11.01
N ARG A 167 6.53 0.41 -11.60
CA ARG A 167 6.44 0.56 -13.07
C ARG A 167 7.77 0.27 -13.77
N ARG A 168 8.89 0.77 -13.25
CA ARG A 168 10.24 0.50 -13.80
C ARG A 168 10.62 -0.98 -13.69
N ARG A 169 10.27 -1.67 -12.60
CA ARG A 169 10.48 -3.12 -12.46
C ARG A 169 9.71 -3.91 -13.51
N ARG A 170 8.46 -3.54 -13.78
CA ARG A 170 7.65 -4.15 -14.86
C ARG A 170 8.26 -3.93 -16.24
N LEU A 171 8.86 -2.76 -16.49
CA LEU A 171 9.55 -2.48 -17.75
C LEU A 171 10.85 -3.29 -17.90
N ARG A 172 11.63 -3.44 -16.81
CA ARG A 172 12.91 -4.18 -16.82
C ARG A 172 12.73 -5.69 -16.91
N HIS A 173 11.88 -6.27 -16.09
CA HIS A 173 11.68 -7.73 -16.02
C HIS A 173 10.56 -8.22 -16.92
N GLY A 174 9.93 -7.31 -17.66
CA GLY A 174 8.73 -7.59 -18.42
C GLY A 174 7.50 -7.84 -17.54
N ARG A 175 6.33 -7.91 -18.19
CA ARG A 175 5.10 -8.35 -17.55
C ARG A 175 4.86 -9.80 -17.94
N ARG A 176 4.71 -10.67 -16.96
CA ARG A 176 4.30 -12.04 -17.23
C ARG A 176 2.86 -12.08 -17.74
N LEU A 177 2.67 -12.67 -18.91
CA LEU A 177 1.36 -12.78 -19.56
C LEU A 177 0.70 -14.14 -19.32
N LYS A 178 1.50 -15.21 -19.23
CA LYS A 178 1.07 -16.60 -19.02
C LYS A 178 2.12 -17.40 -18.24
N GLY A 179 1.73 -18.56 -17.71
CA GLY A 179 2.63 -19.54 -17.08
C GLY A 179 2.61 -19.56 -15.54
N PRO A 180 3.37 -20.48 -14.92
CA PRO A 180 3.32 -20.78 -13.48
C PRO A 180 3.93 -19.67 -12.59
N GLU A 181 3.09 -18.94 -11.86
CA GLU A 181 3.48 -17.79 -11.03
C GLU A 181 3.94 -18.18 -9.62
N LEU A 182 5.12 -17.70 -9.21
CA LEU A 182 5.55 -17.78 -7.82
C LEU A 182 4.88 -16.66 -7.04
N VAL A 183 4.11 -17.02 -6.01
CA VAL A 183 3.34 -16.09 -5.18
C VAL A 183 3.63 -16.35 -3.72
N THR A 184 3.35 -15.35 -2.87
CA THR A 184 3.40 -15.57 -1.42
C THR A 184 2.26 -16.49 -0.98
N VAL A 185 2.42 -17.15 0.17
CA VAL A 185 1.38 -18.00 0.78
C VAL A 185 0.03 -17.27 0.90
N SER A 186 0.06 -16.03 1.41
CA SER A 186 -1.13 -15.19 1.56
C SER A 186 -1.81 -14.87 0.21
N GLN A 187 -1.03 -14.61 -0.84
CA GLN A 187 -1.56 -14.38 -2.18
C GLN A 187 -2.14 -15.66 -2.79
N PHE A 188 -1.50 -16.80 -2.59
CA PHE A 188 -1.99 -18.11 -3.03
C PHE A 188 -3.35 -18.43 -2.41
N ASN A 189 -3.43 -18.38 -1.07
CA ASN A 189 -4.65 -18.69 -0.32
C ASN A 189 -5.80 -17.75 -0.72
N ARG A 190 -5.52 -16.43 -0.81
CA ARG A 190 -6.52 -15.43 -1.21
C ARG A 190 -7.00 -15.64 -2.66
N ARG A 191 -6.09 -15.91 -3.59
CA ARG A 191 -6.41 -16.08 -5.02
C ARG A 191 -7.25 -17.31 -5.27
N ASN A 192 -6.92 -18.42 -4.60
CA ASN A 192 -7.58 -19.70 -4.82
C ASN A 192 -8.80 -19.93 -3.91
N LYS A 193 -9.06 -19.00 -2.97
CA LYS A 193 -10.02 -19.17 -1.88
C LYS A 193 -9.77 -20.48 -1.14
N SER A 194 -8.52 -20.68 -0.75
CA SER A 194 -8.09 -21.94 -0.17
C SER A 194 -8.70 -22.15 1.21
N ASP A 195 -9.54 -23.17 1.30
CA ASP A 195 -10.35 -23.57 2.46
C ASP A 195 -10.10 -25.01 2.91
N GLY A 196 -9.27 -25.74 2.16
CA GLY A 196 -8.92 -27.14 2.40
C GLY A 196 -7.60 -27.32 3.15
N VAL A 197 -6.98 -28.48 2.97
CA VAL A 197 -5.82 -28.98 3.75
C VAL A 197 -4.66 -27.99 3.72
N GLY A 198 -4.08 -27.68 4.88
CA GLY A 198 -2.98 -26.76 5.05
C GLY A 198 -1.65 -27.43 5.36
N PHE A 199 -0.59 -26.96 4.72
CA PHE A 199 0.79 -27.30 5.07
C PHE A 199 1.49 -26.11 5.71
N SER A 200 2.11 -26.33 6.87
CA SER A 200 2.79 -25.32 7.67
C SER A 200 4.27 -25.65 7.84
N GLN A 201 5.13 -24.63 7.75
CA GLN A 201 6.59 -24.77 7.92
C GLN A 201 7.07 -24.62 9.38
N GLU A 202 6.20 -24.33 10.36
CA GLU A 202 6.59 -24.10 11.77
C GLU A 202 5.82 -24.99 12.75
N GLN A 203 6.56 -25.56 13.72
CA GLN A 203 6.08 -26.30 14.89
C GLN A 203 5.76 -25.40 16.10
N ASP A 204 5.60 -24.08 15.89
CA ASP A 204 5.31 -23.15 16.99
C ASP A 204 3.84 -23.28 17.43
N LEU A 205 3.59 -24.17 18.39
CA LEU A 205 2.31 -24.34 19.09
C LEU A 205 1.78 -23.01 19.70
N LEU A 206 2.67 -22.04 19.93
CA LEU A 206 2.36 -20.73 20.51
C LEU A 206 1.73 -19.73 19.53
N ASN A 207 1.77 -19.98 18.22
CA ASN A 207 1.31 -19.03 17.19
C ASN A 207 0.07 -19.48 16.40
N ARG A 208 -0.86 -20.21 17.03
CA ARG A 208 -2.13 -20.69 16.43
C ARG A 208 -2.94 -19.58 15.73
N PHE A 209 -2.92 -18.35 16.22
CA PHE A 209 -3.66 -17.23 15.63
C PHE A 209 -3.09 -16.72 14.29
N LYS A 210 -1.83 -17.04 13.96
CA LYS A 210 -1.19 -16.65 12.66
C LYS A 210 -1.06 -17.81 11.67
N GLU A 211 -1.55 -19.01 12.01
CA GLU A 211 -1.48 -20.21 11.15
C GLU A 211 -2.09 -19.99 9.77
N SER A 212 -3.20 -19.26 9.66
CA SER A 212 -3.86 -18.98 8.37
C SER A 212 -3.00 -18.13 7.41
N ALA A 213 -2.09 -17.32 7.95
CA ALA A 213 -1.24 -16.43 7.15
C ALA A 213 0.05 -17.10 6.65
N ARG A 214 0.51 -18.16 7.33
CA ARG A 214 1.78 -18.85 7.03
C ARG A 214 1.61 -20.26 6.44
N SER A 215 0.42 -20.85 6.52
CA SER A 215 0.12 -22.16 5.93
C SER A 215 -0.31 -22.06 4.48
N VAL A 216 0.28 -22.88 3.60
CA VAL A 216 -0.23 -23.04 2.23
C VAL A 216 -1.42 -23.98 2.28
N ARG A 217 -2.60 -23.51 1.87
CA ARG A 217 -3.80 -24.34 1.86
C ARG A 217 -4.19 -24.77 0.46
N ILE A 218 -4.43 -26.06 0.27
CA ILE A 218 -5.03 -26.63 -0.93
C ILE A 218 -6.53 -26.30 -0.90
N PRO A 219 -7.13 -25.75 -1.97
CA PRO A 219 -8.58 -25.58 -2.05
C PRO A 219 -9.32 -26.91 -1.98
N ARG A 220 -10.39 -26.99 -1.19
CA ARG A 220 -11.13 -28.24 -0.95
C ARG A 220 -11.60 -28.91 -2.25
N ARG A 221 -11.99 -28.10 -3.23
CA ARG A 221 -12.43 -28.55 -4.57
C ARG A 221 -11.40 -29.34 -5.40
N ILE A 222 -10.11 -29.27 -5.07
CA ILE A 222 -9.05 -30.01 -5.78
C ILE A 222 -8.40 -31.09 -4.90
N GLU A 223 -8.83 -31.26 -3.66
CA GLU A 223 -8.29 -32.32 -2.79
C GLU A 223 -8.57 -33.71 -3.38
N SER A 224 -9.71 -33.88 -4.07
CA SER A 224 -10.05 -35.12 -4.77
C SER A 224 -9.27 -35.36 -6.07
N SER A 225 -8.41 -34.42 -6.49
CA SER A 225 -7.60 -34.54 -7.71
C SER A 225 -6.25 -35.24 -7.50
N HIS A 226 -6.05 -35.86 -6.33
CA HIS A 226 -4.80 -36.48 -5.88
C HIS A 226 -3.65 -35.48 -5.65
N ILE A 227 -2.71 -35.86 -4.79
CA ILE A 227 -1.53 -35.05 -4.44
C ILE A 227 -0.29 -35.93 -4.62
N LEU A 228 0.68 -35.44 -5.40
CA LEU A 228 2.01 -36.05 -5.52
C LEU A 228 3.01 -35.28 -4.65
N ILE A 229 3.58 -35.94 -3.65
CA ILE A 229 4.65 -35.39 -2.80
C ILE A 229 5.98 -36.00 -3.26
N MET A 230 6.89 -35.16 -3.75
CA MET A 230 8.21 -35.56 -4.26
C MET A 230 9.33 -34.86 -3.49
N GLY A 231 10.43 -35.57 -3.25
CA GLY A 231 11.63 -35.05 -2.61
C GLY A 231 12.59 -36.18 -2.24
N ASP A 232 13.83 -35.86 -1.89
CA ASP A 232 14.84 -36.84 -1.47
C ASP A 232 14.57 -37.38 -0.06
N THR A 233 15.33 -38.38 0.37
CA THR A 233 15.32 -38.85 1.78
C THR A 233 15.70 -37.70 2.71
N GLY A 234 14.96 -37.52 3.81
CA GLY A 234 15.21 -36.45 4.79
C GLY A 234 14.60 -35.08 4.44
N THR A 235 13.96 -34.90 3.28
CA THR A 235 13.36 -33.61 2.87
C THR A 235 12.01 -33.29 3.53
N GLY A 236 11.53 -34.15 4.43
CA GLY A 236 10.28 -33.91 5.19
C GLY A 236 9.00 -34.47 4.55
N LYS A 237 9.09 -35.40 3.59
CA LYS A 237 7.90 -36.08 3.01
C LYS A 237 6.98 -36.68 4.09
N SER A 238 7.53 -37.46 5.02
CA SER A 238 6.75 -38.06 6.13
C SER A 238 6.15 -36.99 7.05
N ALA A 239 6.81 -35.83 7.21
CA ALA A 239 6.25 -34.73 8.00
C ALA A 239 5.01 -34.10 7.33
N LEU A 240 5.02 -33.97 5.99
CA LEU A 240 3.85 -33.50 5.25
C LEU A 240 2.68 -34.50 5.33
N ILE A 241 2.97 -35.80 5.25
CA ILE A 241 1.94 -36.85 5.41
C ILE A 241 1.33 -36.78 6.82
N ARG A 242 2.13 -36.59 7.88
CA ARG A 242 1.61 -36.42 9.25
C ARG A 242 0.69 -35.20 9.36
N GLN A 243 1.05 -34.07 8.76
CA GLN A 243 0.17 -32.88 8.75
C GLN A 243 -1.17 -33.17 8.07
N LEU A 244 -1.14 -33.91 6.95
CA LEU A 244 -2.35 -34.34 6.25
C LEU A 244 -3.22 -35.25 7.14
N LEU A 245 -2.63 -36.26 7.79
CA LEU A 245 -3.36 -37.18 8.68
C LEU A 245 -3.98 -36.46 9.89
N ILE A 246 -3.25 -35.52 10.51
CA ILE A 246 -3.77 -34.68 11.60
C ILE A 246 -4.99 -33.89 11.13
N GLU A 247 -4.94 -33.34 9.91
CA GLU A 247 -6.05 -32.54 9.39
C GLU A 247 -7.27 -33.40 9.01
N ILE A 248 -7.05 -34.61 8.47
CA ILE A 248 -8.10 -35.60 8.22
C ILE A 248 -8.78 -36.00 9.53
N GLU A 249 -7.99 -36.35 10.55
CA GLU A 249 -8.48 -36.70 11.89
C GLU A 249 -9.29 -35.54 12.50
N ARG A 250 -8.75 -34.32 12.45
CA ARG A 250 -9.44 -33.12 12.97
C ARG A 250 -10.77 -32.85 12.25
N ARG A 251 -10.88 -33.21 10.97
CA ARG A 251 -12.12 -33.07 10.18
C ARG A 251 -13.10 -34.24 10.39
N GLY A 252 -12.70 -35.31 11.09
CA GLY A 252 -13.49 -36.53 11.22
C GLY A 252 -13.63 -37.29 9.90
N GLU A 253 -12.63 -37.18 9.02
CA GLU A 253 -12.60 -37.86 7.72
C GLU A 253 -11.86 -39.20 7.83
N SER A 254 -12.15 -40.12 6.90
CA SER A 254 -11.49 -41.44 6.85
C SER A 254 -10.24 -41.40 5.97
N ALA A 255 -9.22 -42.16 6.35
CA ALA A 255 -8.02 -42.38 5.54
C ALA A 255 -7.63 -43.86 5.55
N ILE A 256 -7.14 -44.34 4.41
CA ILE A 256 -6.44 -45.62 4.29
C ILE A 256 -4.96 -45.28 4.17
N VAL A 257 -4.15 -45.80 5.09
CA VAL A 257 -2.72 -45.48 5.17
C VAL A 257 -1.91 -46.75 4.94
N TYR A 258 -1.10 -46.74 3.87
CA TYR A 258 -0.11 -47.77 3.63
C TYR A 258 1.18 -47.44 4.42
N ASP A 259 1.46 -48.19 5.48
CA ASP A 259 2.53 -47.92 6.44
C ASP A 259 3.50 -49.11 6.59
N PRO A 260 4.36 -49.39 5.59
CA PRO A 260 5.29 -50.51 5.66
C PRO A 260 6.37 -50.34 6.74
N ALA A 261 6.67 -49.11 7.16
CA ALA A 261 7.67 -48.79 8.18
C ALA A 261 7.08 -48.72 9.60
N LEU A 262 5.76 -48.87 9.75
CA LEU A 262 5.03 -48.78 11.02
C LEU A 262 5.25 -47.44 11.75
N GLU A 263 5.45 -46.35 11.01
CA GLU A 263 5.73 -45.02 11.58
C GLU A 263 4.46 -44.26 12.01
N TYR A 264 3.31 -44.57 11.40
CA TYR A 264 2.05 -43.87 11.58
C TYR A 264 1.13 -44.59 12.56
N ILE A 265 1.16 -45.93 12.59
CA ILE A 265 0.32 -46.74 13.49
C ILE A 265 0.40 -46.27 14.95
N PRO A 266 1.60 -46.09 15.58
CA PRO A 266 1.68 -45.69 16.99
C PRO A 266 1.12 -44.29 17.27
N GLN A 267 1.02 -43.43 16.25
CA GLN A 267 0.60 -42.03 16.40
C GLN A 267 -0.89 -41.85 16.13
N PHE A 268 -1.43 -42.56 15.14
CA PHE A 268 -2.77 -42.29 14.61
C PHE A 268 -3.77 -43.42 14.83
N LEU A 269 -3.34 -44.67 15.08
CA LEU A 269 -4.27 -45.78 15.28
C LEU A 269 -4.95 -45.64 16.65
N ASN A 270 -6.28 -45.47 16.63
CA ASN A 270 -7.11 -45.39 17.83
C ASN A 270 -8.23 -46.45 17.77
N PRO A 271 -8.10 -47.57 18.51
CA PRO A 271 -9.13 -48.60 18.58
C PRO A 271 -10.48 -48.09 19.12
N SER A 272 -10.46 -47.09 20.01
CA SER A 272 -11.70 -46.51 20.58
C SER A 272 -12.49 -45.69 19.54
N ARG A 273 -11.82 -45.23 18.48
CA ARG A 273 -12.46 -44.59 17.31
C ARG A 273 -13.01 -45.61 16.32
N GLY A 274 -12.60 -46.88 16.44
CA GLY A 274 -12.93 -47.94 15.49
C GLY A 274 -11.93 -48.08 14.35
N ASP A 275 -10.71 -47.56 14.50
CA ASP A 275 -9.67 -47.72 13.48
C ASP A 275 -9.23 -49.19 13.37
N VAL A 276 -8.96 -49.63 12.14
CA VAL A 276 -8.58 -51.02 11.84
C VAL A 276 -7.17 -51.08 11.28
N VAL A 277 -6.39 -52.07 11.75
CA VAL A 277 -5.09 -52.42 11.18
C VAL A 277 -5.22 -53.71 10.38
N LEU A 278 -4.75 -53.71 9.13
CA LEU A 278 -4.68 -54.89 8.27
C LEU A 278 -3.23 -55.31 8.12
N ASN A 279 -2.75 -56.12 9.06
CA ASN A 279 -1.41 -56.68 9.07
C ASN A 279 -1.46 -58.11 9.66
N PRO A 280 -1.22 -59.18 8.88
CA PRO A 280 -1.32 -60.56 9.36
C PRO A 280 -0.41 -60.90 10.54
N LEU A 281 0.61 -60.08 10.80
CA LEU A 281 1.53 -60.23 11.92
C LEU A 281 1.12 -59.43 13.16
N ASP A 282 0.06 -58.61 13.07
CA ASP A 282 -0.46 -57.81 14.16
C ASP A 282 -1.65 -58.52 14.83
N GLN A 283 -1.56 -58.76 16.14
CA GLN A 283 -2.59 -59.44 16.91
C GLN A 283 -3.94 -58.69 16.92
N ARG A 284 -3.94 -57.39 16.61
CA ARG A 284 -5.15 -56.55 16.56
C ARG A 284 -5.89 -56.65 15.23
N MET A 285 -5.31 -57.31 14.23
CA MET A 285 -5.93 -57.44 12.91
C MET A 285 -7.25 -58.23 13.03
N PRO A 286 -8.37 -57.71 12.50
CA PRO A 286 -9.59 -58.49 12.42
C PRO A 286 -9.40 -59.65 11.43
N TYR A 287 -10.13 -60.75 11.66
CA TYR A 287 -10.16 -61.83 10.69
C TYR A 287 -10.72 -61.31 9.36
N TRP A 288 -9.88 -61.28 8.33
CA TRP A 288 -10.24 -60.78 7.01
C TRP A 288 -9.61 -61.65 5.94
N THR A 289 -10.38 -61.93 4.89
CA THR A 289 -9.90 -62.60 3.68
C THR A 289 -10.46 -61.85 2.47
N PRO A 290 -9.75 -61.76 1.34
CA PRO A 290 -10.28 -61.09 0.15
C PRO A 290 -11.63 -61.65 -0.29
N GLY A 291 -11.82 -62.96 -0.19
CA GLY A 291 -13.08 -63.62 -0.54
C GLY A 291 -14.27 -63.17 0.32
N ALA A 292 -14.04 -62.64 1.52
CA ALA A 292 -15.10 -62.08 2.36
C ALA A 292 -15.70 -60.78 1.80
N GLU A 293 -15.04 -60.11 0.86
CA GLU A 293 -15.54 -58.91 0.18
C GLU A 293 -16.46 -59.23 -1.00
N LEU A 294 -16.47 -60.48 -1.48
CA LEU A 294 -17.23 -60.88 -2.66
C LEU A 294 -18.73 -60.90 -2.36
N ARG A 295 -19.48 -59.93 -2.90
CA ARG A 295 -20.95 -59.86 -2.72
C ARG A 295 -21.71 -60.44 -3.90
N HIS A 296 -21.11 -60.39 -5.10
CA HIS A 296 -21.69 -60.90 -6.33
C HIS A 296 -20.60 -61.57 -7.18
N ASP A 297 -20.97 -62.65 -7.88
CA ASP A 297 -20.04 -63.40 -8.74
C ASP A 297 -19.36 -62.53 -9.81
N ALA A 298 -20.03 -61.47 -10.27
CA ALA A 298 -19.49 -60.53 -11.25
C ALA A 298 -18.27 -59.74 -10.73
N GLU A 299 -18.12 -59.58 -9.41
CA GLU A 299 -17.01 -58.88 -8.77
C GLU A 299 -15.76 -59.78 -8.63
N ALA A 300 -15.91 -61.10 -8.82
CA ALA A 300 -14.85 -62.07 -8.57
C ALA A 300 -13.61 -61.83 -9.45
N LEU A 301 -13.82 -61.51 -10.73
CA LEU A 301 -12.74 -61.21 -11.67
C LEU A 301 -12.01 -59.91 -11.30
N THR A 302 -12.74 -58.89 -10.85
CA THR A 302 -12.13 -57.61 -10.42
C THR A 302 -11.29 -57.80 -9.15
N LEU A 303 -11.79 -58.59 -8.19
CA LEU A 303 -11.04 -58.93 -6.99
C LEU A 303 -9.79 -59.76 -7.34
N ALA A 304 -9.93 -60.77 -8.20
CA ALA A 304 -8.82 -61.59 -8.68
C ALA A 304 -7.74 -60.73 -9.38
N ALA A 305 -8.13 -59.83 -10.28
CA ALA A 305 -7.20 -58.93 -10.96
C ALA A 305 -6.45 -57.98 -10.01
N SER A 306 -7.05 -57.61 -8.87
CA SER A 306 -6.39 -56.79 -7.86
C SER A 306 -5.35 -57.57 -7.03
N LEU A 307 -5.58 -58.87 -6.82
CA LEU A 307 -4.69 -59.76 -6.07
C LEU A 307 -3.54 -60.27 -6.94
N PHE A 308 -3.88 -60.63 -8.18
CA PHE A 308 -2.96 -61.14 -9.19
C PHE A 308 -2.73 -60.05 -10.23
N THR A 309 -1.92 -59.06 -9.87
CA THR A 309 -1.58 -57.96 -10.77
C THR A 309 -0.69 -58.44 -11.91
N ASP A 310 -0.96 -58.00 -13.14
CA ASP A 310 -0.10 -58.26 -14.30
C ASP A 310 1.31 -57.71 -14.06
N ARG A 311 2.26 -58.61 -13.83
CA ARG A 311 3.68 -58.26 -13.70
C ARG A 311 4.37 -58.50 -15.03
N HIS A 312 5.08 -57.49 -15.50
CA HIS A 312 5.75 -57.52 -16.81
C HIS A 312 6.78 -58.67 -16.98
N ASN A 313 7.21 -59.30 -15.88
CA ASN A 313 8.21 -60.37 -15.85
C ASN A 313 7.64 -61.74 -15.44
N GLU A 314 6.31 -61.89 -15.29
CA GLU A 314 5.68 -63.16 -14.93
C GLU A 314 4.96 -63.77 -16.15
N ASN A 315 4.96 -65.10 -16.25
CA ASN A 315 4.37 -65.79 -17.38
C ASN A 315 2.83 -65.81 -17.21
N PRO A 316 2.05 -65.20 -18.13
CA PRO A 316 0.59 -65.09 -18.01
C PRO A 316 -0.11 -66.44 -17.87
N PHE A 317 0.49 -67.51 -18.41
CA PHE A 317 -0.05 -68.86 -18.35
C PHE A 317 -0.36 -69.36 -16.92
N PHE A 318 0.42 -68.96 -15.92
CA PHE A 318 0.21 -69.40 -14.53
C PHE A 318 -0.73 -68.49 -13.73
N VAL A 319 -1.14 -67.36 -14.32
CA VAL A 319 -1.97 -66.33 -13.66
C VAL A 319 -3.38 -66.29 -14.26
N GLU A 320 -3.51 -66.59 -15.56
CA GLU A 320 -4.78 -66.56 -16.31
C GLU A 320 -5.46 -67.93 -16.45
N GLY A 321 -4.80 -69.02 -16.02
CA GLY A 321 -5.22 -70.42 -16.19
C GLY A 321 -6.17 -70.95 -15.13
#